data_AF-A0A4Q5WQ96-F1
#
_entry.id   AF-A0A4Q5WQ96-F1
#
_cell.length_a   1.000
_cell.length_b   1.000
_cell.length_c   1.000
_cell.angle_alpha   90.00
_cell.angle_beta   90.00
_cell.angle_gamma   90.00
#
_symmetry.space_group_name_H-M   'P 1'
#
loop_
_entity.id
_entity.type
_entity.pdbx_description
1 polymer ?
#
loop_
_entity_poly.entity_id
_entity_poly.type
_entity_poly.pdbx_seq_one_letter_code
_entity_poly.pdbx_strand_id
1 'polypeptide(L)'
;DDRVAAAKIYTPEVTKGDVDVEYLKSACKDALHVCMVLSYAQGLHLLKVASSEYNYGVDIADVVRIWKGGCIIRSAMLNDLRKAYLDYPSLNNVVESPVFKDLFLQI
;
A
#
# COMPACT_ATOMS: atom_id res chain seq x y z
N ASP A 1 16.53 12.47 -21.99
CA ASP A 1 17.41 11.83 -22.98
C ASP A 1 17.80 10.40 -22.61
N ASP A 2 18.19 10.14 -21.36
CA ASP A 2 18.62 8.79 -20.92
C ASP A 2 17.60 7.66 -21.17
N ARG A 3 16.29 7.89 -20.90
CA ARG A 3 15.25 6.88 -21.21
C ARG A 3 15.17 6.56 -22.71
N VAL A 4 15.40 7.54 -23.57
CA VAL A 4 15.36 7.36 -25.04
C VAL A 4 16.62 6.63 -25.51
N ALA A 5 17.77 6.91 -24.91
CA ALA A 5 18.99 6.16 -25.17
C ALA A 5 18.86 4.69 -24.70
N ALA A 6 18.33 4.46 -23.50
CA ALA A 6 18.11 3.13 -22.94
C ALA A 6 17.11 2.30 -23.76
N ALA A 7 16.07 2.91 -24.33
CA ALA A 7 15.10 2.22 -25.18
C ALA A 7 15.71 1.62 -26.46
N LYS A 8 16.88 2.11 -26.90
CA LYS A 8 17.63 1.51 -28.03
C LYS A 8 18.38 0.26 -27.62
N ILE A 9 18.72 0.12 -26.34
CA ILE A 9 19.46 -1.01 -25.77
C ILE A 9 18.47 -2.10 -25.34
N TYR A 10 17.41 -1.72 -24.63
CA TYR A 10 16.39 -2.63 -24.13
C TYR A 10 15.18 -2.63 -25.07
N THR A 11 15.26 -3.42 -26.15
CA THR A 11 14.13 -3.63 -27.06
C THR A 11 13.33 -4.86 -26.59
N PRO A 12 12.17 -4.69 -25.95
CA PRO A 12 11.39 -5.83 -25.48
C PRO A 12 10.76 -6.57 -26.67
N GLU A 13 10.75 -7.89 -26.61
CA GLU A 13 9.86 -8.68 -27.45
C GLU A 13 8.43 -8.51 -26.94
N VAL A 14 7.61 -7.79 -27.69
CA VAL A 14 6.20 -7.58 -27.35
C VAL A 14 5.37 -8.62 -28.11
N THR A 15 4.92 -9.64 -27.40
CA THR A 15 3.94 -10.58 -27.94
C THR A 15 2.56 -9.95 -27.86
N LYS A 16 1.94 -9.72 -29.03
CA LYS A 16 0.50 -9.44 -29.10
C LYS A 16 -0.23 -10.78 -29.06
N GLY A 17 -1.12 -10.95 -28.09
CA GLY A 17 -2.00 -12.11 -27.99
C GLY A 17 -3.42 -11.70 -27.67
N ASP A 18 -4.35 -12.64 -27.77
CA ASP A 18 -5.71 -12.44 -27.26
C ASP A 18 -5.64 -12.35 -25.73
N VAL A 19 -5.91 -11.16 -25.21
CA VAL A 19 -5.94 -10.87 -23.78
C VAL A 19 -7.39 -10.73 -23.34
N ASP A 20 -7.78 -11.44 -22.29
CA ASP A 20 -9.02 -11.16 -21.60
C ASP A 20 -8.89 -9.81 -20.87
N VAL A 21 -9.48 -8.78 -21.48
CA VAL A 21 -9.43 -7.41 -21.00
C VAL A 21 -10.13 -7.24 -19.66
N GLU A 22 -11.21 -7.97 -19.41
CA GLU A 22 -11.96 -7.85 -18.16
C GLU A 22 -11.22 -8.51 -17.01
N TYR A 23 -10.62 -9.68 -17.26
CA TYR A 23 -9.68 -10.28 -16.31
C TYR A 23 -8.52 -9.32 -15.99
N LEU A 24 -7.87 -8.75 -17.02
CA LEU A 24 -6.72 -7.87 -16.81
C LEU A 24 -7.09 -6.62 -16.00
N LYS A 25 -8.26 -6.01 -16.26
CA LYS A 25 -8.75 -4.87 -15.47
C LYS A 25 -8.94 -5.24 -14.00
N SER A 26 -9.52 -6.41 -13.72
CA SER A 26 -9.70 -6.88 -12.34
C SER A 26 -8.35 -7.11 -11.68
N ALA A 27 -7.45 -7.84 -12.33
CA ALA A 27 -6.12 -8.13 -11.81
C ALA A 27 -5.32 -6.84 -11.53
N CYS A 28 -5.36 -5.85 -12.43
CA CYS A 28 -4.71 -4.57 -12.20
C CYS A 28 -5.32 -3.78 -11.03
N LYS A 29 -6.64 -3.83 -10.85
CA LYS A 29 -7.31 -3.20 -9.71
C LYS A 29 -6.87 -3.83 -8.39
N ASP A 30 -6.85 -5.15 -8.31
CA ASP A 30 -6.48 -5.87 -7.09
C ASP A 30 -4.99 -5.68 -6.79
N ALA A 31 -4.13 -5.77 -7.80
CA ALA A 31 -2.71 -5.48 -7.68
C ALA A 31 -2.44 -4.05 -7.20
N LEU A 32 -3.15 -3.05 -7.75
CA LEU A 32 -3.02 -1.66 -7.30
C LEU A 32 -3.42 -1.53 -5.83
N HIS A 33 -4.53 -2.14 -5.42
CA HIS A 33 -5.01 -2.06 -4.04
C HIS A 33 -4.01 -2.68 -3.05
N VAL A 34 -3.49 -3.87 -3.37
CA VAL A 34 -2.48 -4.55 -2.56
C VAL A 34 -1.19 -3.73 -2.47
N CYS A 35 -0.68 -3.24 -3.60
CA CYS A 35 0.52 -2.41 -3.64
C CYS A 35 0.37 -1.14 -2.81
N MET A 36 -0.81 -0.53 -2.83
CA MET A 36 -1.12 0.63 -1.97
C MET A 36 -1.07 0.25 -0.49
N VAL A 37 -1.74 -0.84 -0.08
CA VAL A 37 -1.70 -1.29 1.33
C VAL A 37 -0.26 -1.61 1.76
N LEU A 38 0.53 -2.28 0.92
CA LEU A 38 1.94 -2.58 1.22
C LEU A 38 2.80 -1.32 1.35
N SER A 39 2.59 -0.32 0.50
CA SER A 39 3.31 0.95 0.60
C SER A 39 3.01 1.65 1.93
N TYR A 40 1.75 1.66 2.37
CA TYR A 40 1.38 2.17 3.70
C TYR A 40 1.93 1.30 4.83
N ALA A 41 1.89 -0.02 4.71
CA ALA A 41 2.43 -0.94 5.69
C ALA A 41 3.91 -0.65 5.99
N GLN A 42 4.71 -0.44 4.94
CA GLN A 42 6.11 -0.06 5.03
C GLN A 42 6.28 1.32 5.69
N GLY A 43 5.54 2.32 5.23
CA GLY A 43 5.63 3.69 5.78
C GLY A 43 5.24 3.77 7.25
N LEU A 44 4.15 3.12 7.65
CA LEU A 44 3.69 3.10 9.04
C LEU A 44 4.64 2.30 9.95
N HIS A 45 5.24 1.22 9.44
CA HIS A 45 6.28 0.49 10.15
C HIS A 45 7.52 1.37 10.40
N LEU A 46 7.97 2.12 9.38
CA LEU A 46 9.06 3.09 9.55
C LEU A 46 8.75 4.12 10.64
N LEU A 47 7.51 4.62 10.72
CA LEU A 47 7.10 5.52 11.79
C LEU A 47 7.12 4.86 13.17
N LYS A 48 6.70 3.60 13.30
CA LYS A 48 6.80 2.86 14.58
C LYS A 48 8.25 2.71 15.02
N VAL A 49 9.13 2.29 14.11
CA VAL A 49 10.56 2.12 14.40
C VAL A 49 11.17 3.44 14.82
N ALA A 50 10.96 4.52 14.05
CA ALA A 50 11.45 5.85 14.39
C ALA A 50 10.91 6.35 15.73
N SER A 51 9.62 6.10 16.03
CA SER A 51 9.03 6.47 17.31
C SER A 51 9.68 5.77 18.49
N SER A 52 10.05 4.49 18.33
CA SER A 52 10.76 3.74 19.38
C SER A 52 12.21 4.21 19.52
N GLU A 53 12.91 4.40 18.41
CA GLU A 53 14.31 4.83 18.41
C GLU A 53 14.49 6.22 19.04
N TYR A 54 13.59 7.15 18.71
CA TYR A 54 13.68 8.54 19.14
C TYR A 54 12.77 8.87 20.33
N ASN A 55 12.10 7.88 20.93
CA ASN A 55 11.17 8.04 22.06
C ASN A 55 10.07 9.09 21.83
N TYR A 56 9.52 9.17 20.62
CA TYR A 56 8.49 10.15 20.28
C TYR A 56 7.08 9.80 20.76
N GLY A 57 6.80 8.54 21.09
CA GLY A 57 5.46 8.12 21.54
C GLY A 57 4.38 8.31 20.48
N VAL A 58 4.69 8.11 19.20
CA VAL A 58 3.77 8.30 18.07
C VAL A 58 2.64 7.27 18.11
N ASP A 59 1.40 7.77 18.14
CA ASP A 59 0.20 6.96 17.95
C ASP A 59 -0.11 6.81 16.45
N ILE A 60 0.06 5.60 15.92
CA ILE A 60 -0.17 5.29 14.51
C ILE A 60 -1.64 5.43 14.11
N ALA A 61 -2.59 5.04 14.98
CA ALA A 61 -4.01 5.18 14.67
C ALA A 61 -4.39 6.65 14.51
N ASP A 62 -3.76 7.52 15.29
CA ASP A 62 -3.97 8.96 15.24
C ASP A 62 -3.26 9.66 14.06
N VAL A 63 -2.06 9.20 13.68
CA VAL A 63 -1.42 9.59 12.42
C VAL A 63 -2.34 9.31 11.23
N VAL A 64 -2.85 8.08 11.13
CA VAL A 64 -3.76 7.70 10.03
C VAL A 64 -5.06 8.51 10.10
N ARG A 65 -5.59 8.80 11.30
CA ARG A 65 -6.77 9.65 11.48
C ARG A 65 -6.59 11.03 10.87
N ILE A 66 -5.46 11.67 11.12
CA ILE A 66 -5.17 13.02 10.61
C ILE A 66 -5.06 13.01 9.08
N TRP A 67 -4.44 11.98 8.49
CA TRP A 67 -4.32 11.85 7.04
C TRP A 67 -5.66 11.58 6.31
N LYS A 68 -6.76 11.36 7.02
CA LYS A 68 -8.08 11.20 6.37
C LYS A 68 -8.65 12.50 5.81
N GLY A 69 -8.19 13.67 6.27
CA GLY A 69 -8.74 14.97 5.88
C GLY A 69 -7.66 15.95 5.42
N GLY A 70 -7.98 16.77 4.41
CA GLY A 70 -7.15 17.89 3.96
C GLY A 70 -5.90 17.53 3.16
N CYS A 71 -5.29 16.36 3.34
CA CYS A 71 -4.10 15.97 2.59
C CYS A 71 -4.41 15.33 1.23
N ILE A 72 -3.38 15.25 0.37
CA ILE A 72 -3.47 14.67 -0.99
C ILE A 72 -3.79 13.17 -0.92
N ILE A 73 -3.21 12.45 0.05
CA ILE A 73 -3.30 10.98 0.16
C ILE A 73 -4.60 10.47 0.81
N ARG A 74 -5.56 11.35 1.06
CA ARG A 74 -6.84 10.98 1.68
C ARG A 74 -7.58 9.93 0.85
N SER A 75 -8.05 8.86 1.49
CA SER A 75 -8.79 7.79 0.83
C SER A 75 -9.66 7.02 1.82
N ALA A 76 -10.61 6.23 1.31
CA ALA A 76 -11.43 5.34 2.13
C ALA A 76 -10.60 4.26 2.85
N MET A 77 -9.52 3.78 2.22
CA MET A 77 -8.58 2.80 2.77
C MET A 77 -7.94 3.24 4.10
N LEU A 78 -7.78 4.55 4.32
CA LEU A 78 -7.27 5.08 5.59
C LEU A 78 -8.22 4.77 6.77
N ASN A 79 -9.52 4.53 6.52
CA ASN A 79 -10.43 4.06 7.56
C ASN A 79 -10.06 2.64 8.01
N ASP A 80 -9.75 1.76 7.06
CA ASP A 80 -9.40 0.36 7.34
C ASP A 80 -8.05 0.26 8.03
N LEU A 81 -7.06 1.05 7.58
CA LEU A 81 -5.77 1.17 8.27
C LEU A 81 -5.94 1.66 9.70
N ARG A 82 -6.74 2.70 9.93
CA ARG A 82 -7.00 3.21 11.29
C ARG A 82 -7.70 2.14 12.13
N LYS A 83 -8.69 1.44 11.58
CA LYS A 83 -9.39 0.36 12.26
C LYS A 83 -8.42 -0.75 12.68
N ALA A 84 -7.50 -1.16 11.81
CA ALA A 84 -6.50 -2.16 12.13
C ALA A 84 -5.66 -1.79 13.37
N TYR A 85 -5.20 -0.55 13.47
CA TYR A 85 -4.40 -0.08 14.62
C TYR A 85 -5.23 0.23 15.87
N LEU A 86 -6.52 0.53 15.75
CA LEU A 86 -7.42 0.66 16.90
C LEU A 86 -7.78 -0.71 17.50
N ASP A 87 -8.11 -1.68 16.65
CA ASP A 87 -8.48 -3.03 17.09
C ASP A 87 -7.26 -3.81 17.63
N TYR A 88 -6.08 -3.56 17.06
CA TYR A 88 -4.83 -4.23 17.43
C TYR A 88 -3.71 -3.20 17.68
N PRO A 89 -3.67 -2.51 18.83
CA PRO A 89 -2.70 -1.44 19.09
C PRO A 89 -1.23 -1.88 19.09
N SER A 90 -0.96 -3.16 19.40
CA SER A 90 0.39 -3.72 19.43
C SER A 90 0.91 -4.16 18.05
N LEU A 91 0.11 -4.02 16.99
CA LEU A 91 0.40 -4.52 15.66
C LEU A 91 1.70 -3.94 15.09
N ASN A 92 2.68 -4.78 14.76
CA ASN A 92 3.97 -4.34 14.23
C ASN A 92 3.89 -3.93 12.76
N ASN A 93 3.04 -4.62 12.01
CA ASN A 93 2.79 -4.34 10.61
C ASN A 93 1.31 -4.54 10.29
N VAL A 94 0.71 -3.61 9.53
CA VAL A 94 -0.72 -3.65 9.22
C VAL A 94 -1.19 -4.90 8.47
N VAL A 95 -0.28 -5.56 7.76
CA VAL A 95 -0.53 -6.83 7.05
C VAL A 95 -0.90 -7.97 8.00
N GLU A 96 -0.48 -7.91 9.27
CA GLU A 96 -0.82 -8.88 10.30
C GLU A 96 -2.28 -8.72 10.80
N SER A 97 -2.98 -7.65 10.40
CA SER A 97 -4.35 -7.39 10.82
C SER A 97 -5.36 -8.24 10.06
N PRO A 98 -6.36 -8.84 10.75
CA PRO A 98 -7.50 -9.47 10.11
C PRO A 98 -8.29 -8.56 9.16
N VAL A 99 -8.20 -7.23 9.32
CA VAL A 99 -8.89 -6.25 8.46
C VAL A 99 -8.50 -6.41 6.98
N PHE A 100 -7.25 -6.78 6.70
CA PHE A 100 -6.75 -6.93 5.32
C PHE A 100 -6.64 -8.39 4.89
N LYS A 101 -7.12 -9.35 5.70
CA LYS A 101 -6.99 -10.78 5.41
C LYS A 101 -7.56 -11.15 4.04
N ASP A 102 -8.79 -10.71 3.75
CA ASP A 102 -9.46 -11.05 2.49
C ASP A 102 -8.76 -10.43 1.28
N LEU A 103 -8.19 -9.22 1.44
CA LEU A 103 -7.41 -8.58 0.39
C LEU A 103 -6.20 -9.43 -0.02
N PHE A 104 -5.50 -10.01 0.96
CA PHE A 104 -4.30 -10.82 0.68
C PHE A 104 -4.61 -12.26 0.26
N LEU A 105 -5.80 -12.79 0.56
CA LEU A 105 -6.23 -14.12 0.13
C LEU A 105 -6.82 -14.16 -1.29
N GLN A 106 -7.09 -13.00 -1.88
CA GLN A 106 -7.68 -12.85 -3.21
C GLN A 106 -6.64 -12.77 -4.34
N ILE A 107 -5.35 -12.80 -4.00
CA ILE A 107 -4.21 -12.79 -4.93
C ILE A 107 -3.70 -14.22 -5.10
#